data_AF-A0A2T6FE35-F1
#
_entry.id   AF-A0A2T6FE35-F1
#
_cell.length_a   1.000
_cell.length_b   1.000
_cell.length_c   1.000
_cell.angle_alpha   90.00
_cell.angle_beta   90.00
_cell.angle_gamma   90.00
#
_symmetry.space_group_name_H-M   'P 1'
#
loop_
_entity.id
_entity.type
_entity.pdbx_description
1 polymer ?
#
loop_
_entity_poly.entity_id
_entity_poly.type
_entity_poly.pdbx_seq_one_letter_code
_entity_poly.pdbx_strand_id
1 'polypeptide(L)'
;MEQQKQYKSLDDLKKIIVELEGCMTRPVKRGQHPTLYPKVKEGEYRTVSGIRVVDYILSVDEKWVLPHNQKGLSFSANWSELKRVYRMLARVKTTPLDVHWILQGADIPDDMEFVEDERPNKKGHYFLTVKRQITIYKLVNNLKWIADRMTVIRNVEKAL
;
A
#
# COMPACT_ATOMS: atom_id res chain seq x y z
N MET A 1 17.92 29.43 -3.69
CA MET A 1 18.10 28.55 -4.87
C MET A 1 18.14 27.13 -4.35
N GLU A 2 17.09 26.35 -4.56
CA GLU A 2 17.16 24.91 -4.32
C GLU A 2 18.09 24.29 -5.37
N GLN A 3 19.18 23.66 -4.92
CA GLN A 3 20.04 22.89 -5.80
C GLN A 3 19.27 21.65 -6.26
N GLN A 4 18.96 21.59 -7.57
CA GLN A 4 18.54 20.33 -8.19
C GLN A 4 19.71 19.34 -8.13
N LYS A 5 19.61 18.36 -7.23
CA LYS A 5 20.55 17.22 -7.20
C LYS A 5 20.27 16.32 -8.40
N GLN A 6 21.25 16.18 -9.28
CA GLN A 6 21.19 15.28 -10.44
C GLN A 6 22.00 14.00 -10.13
N TYR A 7 21.32 12.86 -10.11
CA TYR A 7 21.91 11.56 -9.73
C TYR A 7 22.16 10.70 -10.97
N LYS A 8 23.29 10.00 -11.01
CA LYS A 8 23.88 9.46 -12.25
C LYS A 8 23.93 7.93 -12.30
N SER A 9 23.60 7.22 -11.22
CA SER A 9 23.75 5.76 -11.15
C SER A 9 22.65 5.02 -10.36
N LEU A 10 22.55 3.70 -10.57
CA LEU A 10 21.65 2.80 -9.81
C LEU A 10 22.01 2.73 -8.31
N ASP A 11 23.27 2.99 -7.94
CA ASP A 11 23.69 3.03 -6.53
C ASP A 11 23.28 4.34 -5.84
N ASP A 12 23.13 5.44 -6.58
CA ASP A 12 22.55 6.68 -6.04
C ASP A 12 21.06 6.48 -5.74
N LEU A 13 20.35 5.71 -6.57
CA LEU A 13 18.96 5.33 -6.32
C LEU A 13 18.83 4.48 -5.05
N LYS A 14 19.75 3.53 -4.81
CA LYS A 14 19.78 2.76 -3.54
C LYS A 14 20.02 3.66 -2.33
N LYS A 15 20.93 4.63 -2.44
CA LYS A 15 21.19 5.60 -1.36
C LYS A 15 19.97 6.46 -1.08
N ILE A 16 19.26 6.92 -2.11
CA ILE A 16 17.98 7.64 -1.94
C ILE A 16 16.95 6.72 -1.27
N ILE A 17 16.81 5.47 -1.69
CA ILE A 17 15.85 4.53 -1.07
C ILE A 17 16.18 4.29 0.42
N VAL A 18 17.46 4.25 0.78
CA VAL A 18 17.92 4.18 2.17
C VAL A 18 17.70 5.50 2.91
N GLU A 19 17.89 6.66 2.26
CA GLU A 19 17.59 7.99 2.82
C GLU A 19 16.08 8.27 2.91
N LEU A 20 15.25 7.55 2.16
CA LEU A 20 13.79 7.55 2.20
C LEU A 20 13.26 6.60 3.29
N GLU A 21 13.95 6.46 4.42
CA GLU A 21 13.39 5.82 5.62
C GLU A 21 11.96 6.35 5.84
N GLY A 22 10.97 5.46 5.75
CA GLY A 22 9.56 5.81 5.70
C GLY A 22 8.89 5.68 4.32
N CYS A 23 9.53 5.22 3.25
CA CYS A 23 8.81 4.96 1.99
C CYS A 23 7.95 3.69 2.08
N MET A 24 6.65 3.83 1.88
CA MET A 24 5.67 2.75 1.83
C MET A 24 5.33 2.43 0.38
N THR A 25 5.72 1.24 -0.06
CA THR A 25 5.54 0.79 -1.45
C THR A 25 4.50 -0.31 -1.54
N ARG A 26 3.80 -0.42 -2.67
CA ARG A 26 2.99 -1.60 -2.98
C ARG A 26 2.91 -1.87 -4.48
N PRO A 27 3.09 -3.11 -4.91
CA PRO A 27 2.85 -3.50 -6.29
C PRO A 27 1.35 -3.66 -6.55
N VAL A 28 0.90 -3.12 -7.68
CA VAL A 28 -0.50 -3.15 -8.12
C VAL A 28 -0.50 -3.48 -9.61
N LYS A 29 -1.54 -4.16 -10.09
CA LYS A 29 -1.67 -4.35 -11.54
C LYS A 29 -1.80 -3.01 -12.24
N ARG A 30 -1.12 -2.88 -13.38
CA ARG A 30 -1.30 -1.73 -14.27
C ARG A 30 -2.79 -1.54 -14.60
N GLY A 31 -3.25 -0.30 -14.43
CA GLY A 31 -4.64 0.10 -14.67
C GLY A 31 -5.61 -0.15 -13.51
N GLN A 32 -5.18 -0.77 -12.40
CA GLN A 32 -6.00 -0.88 -11.19
C GLN A 32 -5.78 0.30 -10.24
N HIS A 33 -6.79 0.60 -9.43
CA HIS A 33 -6.67 1.60 -8.37
C HIS A 33 -5.68 1.10 -7.30
N PRO A 34 -4.76 1.95 -6.81
CA PRO A 34 -3.68 1.48 -5.94
C PRO A 34 -4.13 1.17 -4.51
N THR A 35 -5.34 1.58 -4.12
CA THR A 35 -5.86 1.37 -2.76
C THR A 35 -7.26 0.74 -2.71
N LEU A 36 -7.90 0.53 -3.86
CA LEU A 36 -9.26 -0.01 -3.95
C LEU A 36 -9.30 -1.21 -4.91
N TYR A 37 -10.17 -2.16 -4.61
CA TYR A 37 -10.29 -3.42 -5.35
C TYR A 37 -11.52 -3.43 -6.25
N PRO A 38 -11.47 -4.14 -7.40
CA PRO A 38 -12.64 -4.43 -8.21
C PRO A 38 -13.71 -5.20 -7.42
N LYS A 39 -14.97 -5.07 -7.84
CA LYS A 39 -16.10 -5.75 -7.18
C LYS A 39 -15.93 -7.27 -7.23
N VAL A 40 -15.86 -7.90 -6.06
CA VAL A 40 -15.92 -9.36 -5.86
C VAL A 40 -17.09 -9.66 -4.93
N LYS A 41 -18.02 -10.53 -5.36
CA LYS A 41 -19.29 -10.76 -4.65
C LYS A 41 -19.15 -11.68 -3.44
N GLU A 42 -18.33 -12.71 -3.52
CA GLU A 42 -18.30 -13.82 -2.56
C GLU A 42 -16.87 -14.27 -2.23
N GLY A 43 -16.74 -15.06 -1.15
CA GLY A 43 -15.47 -15.57 -0.65
C GLY A 43 -14.74 -14.60 0.29
N GLU A 44 -13.57 -15.03 0.78
CA GLU A 44 -12.76 -14.25 1.71
C GLU A 44 -12.27 -12.92 1.10
N TYR A 45 -12.07 -12.87 -0.22
CA TYR A 45 -11.66 -11.67 -0.94
C TYR A 45 -12.84 -10.85 -1.47
N ARG A 46 -14.08 -11.11 -1.02
CA ARG A 46 -15.23 -10.27 -1.38
C ARG A 46 -14.98 -8.82 -0.98
N THR A 47 -15.61 -7.92 -1.72
CA THR A 47 -15.40 -6.49 -1.55
C THR A 47 -16.68 -5.77 -1.19
N VAL A 48 -16.59 -4.84 -0.24
CA VAL A 48 -17.63 -3.87 0.10
C VAL A 48 -17.12 -2.48 -0.27
N SER A 49 -17.77 -1.80 -1.22
CA SER A 49 -17.36 -0.47 -1.69
C SER A 49 -15.87 -0.35 -2.10
N GLY A 50 -15.31 -1.43 -2.67
CA GLY A 50 -13.90 -1.50 -3.08
C GLY A 50 -12.91 -1.90 -1.99
N ILE A 51 -13.39 -2.23 -0.78
CA ILE A 51 -12.58 -2.70 0.35
C ILE A 51 -12.70 -4.22 0.45
N ARG A 52 -11.60 -4.97 0.51
CA ARG A 52 -11.66 -6.42 0.79
C ARG A 52 -11.93 -6.65 2.26
N VAL A 53 -12.85 -7.56 2.57
CA VAL A 53 -13.25 -7.83 3.95
C VAL A 53 -12.19 -8.53 4.79
N VAL A 54 -11.19 -9.14 4.15
CA VAL A 54 -10.02 -9.71 4.84
C VAL A 54 -9.02 -8.65 5.31
N ASP A 55 -9.01 -7.49 4.65
CA ASP A 55 -8.04 -6.41 4.91
C ASP A 55 -8.47 -5.56 6.12
N TYR A 56 -9.76 -5.40 6.39
CA TYR A 56 -10.28 -4.58 7.49
C TYR A 56 -11.39 -5.30 8.26
N ILE A 57 -11.54 -4.98 9.55
CA ILE A 57 -12.65 -5.48 10.36
C ILE A 57 -13.89 -4.62 10.11
N LEU A 58 -14.93 -5.19 9.50
CA LEU A 58 -16.19 -4.50 9.23
C LEU A 58 -17.22 -4.81 10.31
N SER A 59 -18.11 -3.87 10.60
CA SER A 59 -19.32 -4.14 11.39
C SER A 59 -20.24 -5.12 10.68
N VAL A 60 -21.17 -5.73 11.43
CA VAL A 60 -22.14 -6.72 10.90
C VAL A 60 -22.97 -6.15 9.75
N ASP A 61 -23.34 -4.87 9.83
CA ASP A 61 -24.09 -4.17 8.78
C ASP A 61 -23.21 -3.61 7.65
N GLU A 62 -21.90 -3.82 7.73
CA GLU A 62 -20.89 -3.37 6.76
C GLU A 62 -20.93 -1.85 6.51
N LYS A 63 -21.36 -1.06 7.50
CA LYS A 63 -21.34 0.41 7.40
C LYS A 63 -20.14 1.02 8.09
N TRP A 64 -19.50 0.29 8.99
CA TRP A 64 -18.40 0.75 9.82
C TRP A 64 -17.17 -0.14 9.67
N VAL A 65 -16.02 0.48 9.87
CA VAL A 65 -14.72 -0.17 9.95
C VAL A 65 -14.22 0.01 11.38
N LEU A 66 -13.89 -1.10 12.04
CA LEU A 66 -13.39 -1.13 13.40
C LEU A 66 -11.86 -1.02 13.40
N PRO A 67 -11.27 -0.32 14.38
CA PRO A 67 -9.82 -0.17 14.49
C PRO A 67 -9.16 -1.51 14.82
N HIS A 68 -8.06 -1.79 14.15
CA HIS A 68 -7.27 -2.99 14.40
C HIS A 68 -5.86 -2.84 13.81
N ASN A 69 -4.84 -3.06 14.65
CA ASN A 69 -3.46 -2.73 14.30
C ASN A 69 -2.81 -3.71 13.31
N GLN A 70 -3.35 -4.93 13.21
CA GLN A 70 -2.88 -5.96 12.28
C GLN A 70 -3.88 -6.27 11.15
N LYS A 71 -4.74 -5.30 10.82
CA LYS A 71 -5.71 -5.37 9.71
C LYS A 71 -5.74 -4.03 8.98
N GLY A 72 -5.17 -4.05 7.79
CA GLY A 72 -5.22 -2.91 6.90
C GLY A 72 -4.76 -3.26 5.50
N LEU A 73 -4.61 -2.23 4.69
CA LEU A 73 -4.08 -2.37 3.34
C LEU A 73 -2.56 -2.64 3.40
N SER A 74 -2.09 -3.67 2.70
CA SER A 74 -0.68 -4.09 2.75
C SER A 74 0.27 -3.18 1.97
N PHE A 75 1.40 -2.85 2.61
CA PHE A 75 2.54 -2.12 2.07
C PHE A 75 3.86 -2.80 2.42
N SER A 76 4.91 -2.45 1.69
CA SER A 76 6.29 -2.87 1.86
C SER A 76 7.17 -1.64 2.14
N ALA A 77 7.81 -1.61 3.29
CA ALA A 77 8.70 -0.53 3.73
C ALA A 77 10.16 -0.74 3.32
N ASN A 78 10.51 -1.93 2.82
CA ASN A 78 11.86 -2.22 2.35
C ASN A 78 11.87 -3.02 1.04
N TRP A 79 13.04 -3.00 0.39
CA TRP A 79 13.25 -3.63 -0.91
C TRP A 79 13.04 -5.15 -0.91
N SER A 80 13.45 -5.82 0.16
CA SER A 80 13.33 -7.28 0.28
C SER A 80 11.87 -7.72 0.27
N GLU A 81 11.04 -7.05 1.06
CA GLU A 81 9.61 -7.31 1.14
C GLU A 81 8.90 -6.94 -0.17
N LEU A 82 9.22 -5.78 -0.76
CA LEU A 82 8.67 -5.37 -2.06
C LEU A 82 8.96 -6.42 -3.14
N LYS A 83 10.21 -6.89 -3.23
CA LYS A 83 10.63 -7.92 -4.19
C LYS A 83 9.90 -9.25 -3.97
N ARG A 84 9.70 -9.66 -2.71
CA ARG A 84 8.94 -10.85 -2.35
C ARG A 84 7.48 -10.75 -2.82
N VAL A 85 6.82 -9.64 -2.52
CA VAL A 85 5.40 -9.41 -2.89
C VAL A 85 5.25 -9.28 -4.41
N TYR A 86 6.13 -8.53 -5.08
CA TYR A 86 6.13 -8.37 -6.52
C TYR A 86 6.21 -9.72 -7.24
N ARG A 87 7.18 -10.57 -6.87
CA ARG A 87 7.34 -11.91 -7.44
C ARG A 87 6.11 -12.79 -7.22
N MET A 88 5.49 -12.71 -6.05
CA MET A 88 4.26 -13.44 -5.75
C MET A 88 3.12 -13.04 -6.69
N LEU A 89 2.93 -11.74 -6.92
CA LEU A 89 1.88 -11.22 -7.80
C LEU A 89 2.18 -11.48 -9.28
N ALA A 90 3.44 -11.37 -9.70
CA ALA A 90 3.86 -11.57 -11.09
C ALA A 90 3.70 -13.03 -11.54
N ARG A 91 3.89 -14.00 -10.64
CA ARG A 91 3.71 -15.43 -10.94
C ARG A 91 2.31 -15.80 -11.41
N VAL A 92 1.31 -15.05 -10.97
CA VAL A 92 -0.10 -15.42 -11.14
C VAL A 92 -0.71 -14.76 -12.39
N LYS A 93 -0.05 -13.75 -12.99
CA LYS A 93 -0.77 -12.79 -13.87
C LYS A 93 0.04 -12.35 -15.09
N THR A 94 -0.64 -12.31 -16.23
CA THR A 94 -0.12 -11.84 -17.53
C THR A 94 -0.02 -10.31 -17.66
N THR A 95 -0.60 -9.57 -16.71
CA THR A 95 -0.60 -8.10 -16.72
C THR A 95 0.63 -7.54 -16.00
N PRO A 96 1.33 -6.54 -16.58
CA PRO A 96 2.40 -5.83 -15.90
C PRO A 96 1.95 -5.26 -14.55
N LEU A 97 2.90 -5.17 -13.61
CA LEU A 97 2.70 -4.54 -12.31
C LEU A 97 3.36 -3.16 -12.32
N ASP A 98 2.69 -2.19 -11.73
CA ASP A 98 3.25 -0.90 -11.39
C ASP A 98 3.48 -0.85 -9.87
N VAL A 99 4.57 -0.21 -9.43
CA VAL A 99 4.85 -0.03 -8.00
C VAL A 99 4.43 1.38 -7.60
N HIS A 100 3.45 1.46 -6.72
CA HIS A 100 3.02 2.72 -6.14
C HIS A 100 3.75 2.94 -4.83
N TRP A 101 4.12 4.19 -4.54
CA TRP A 101 4.79 4.53 -3.30
C TRP A 101 4.32 5.86 -2.72
N ILE A 102 4.43 5.99 -1.40
CA ILE A 102 4.12 7.18 -0.62
C ILE A 102 5.10 7.27 0.56
N LEU A 103 5.33 8.47 1.08
CA LEU A 103 6.10 8.64 2.31
C LEU A 103 5.20 8.40 3.53
N GLN A 104 5.67 7.67 4.52
CA GLN A 104 5.00 7.37 5.78
C GLN A 104 4.79 8.64 6.59
N GLY A 105 5.75 9.57 6.53
CA GLY A 105 5.63 10.91 7.09
C GLY A 105 4.90 11.91 6.18
N ALA A 106 4.32 11.48 5.06
CA ALA A 106 3.39 12.34 4.33
C ALA A 106 2.18 12.62 5.22
N ASP A 107 1.51 13.75 5.00
CA ASP A 107 0.18 13.95 5.52
C ASP A 107 -0.64 12.72 5.12
N ILE A 108 -1.09 11.93 6.10
CA ILE A 108 -2.07 10.88 5.94
C ILE A 108 -3.30 11.31 6.73
N PRO A 109 -4.51 10.83 6.38
CA PRO A 109 -5.70 11.17 7.15
C PRO A 109 -5.51 10.82 8.64
N ASP A 110 -5.89 11.74 9.54
CA ASP A 110 -5.65 11.63 11.00
C ASP A 110 -6.23 10.36 11.66
N ASP A 111 -7.20 9.72 11.00
CA ASP A 111 -7.84 8.49 11.41
C ASP A 111 -7.16 7.21 10.88
N MET A 112 -6.01 7.34 10.23
CA MET A 112 -5.22 6.23 9.67
C MET A 112 -3.76 6.30 10.06
N GLU A 113 -3.08 5.15 10.04
CA GLU A 113 -1.64 5.06 10.27
C GLU A 113 -1.03 3.83 9.61
N PHE A 114 0.29 3.86 9.42
CA PHE A 114 1.06 2.68 9.03
C PHE A 114 1.56 1.97 10.28
N VAL A 115 1.17 0.71 10.44
CA VAL A 115 1.58 -0.17 11.54
C VAL A 115 2.37 -1.34 10.98
N GLU A 116 3.55 -1.64 11.54
CA GLU A 116 4.34 -2.80 11.12
C GLU A 116 3.62 -4.11 11.48
N ASP A 117 3.77 -5.11 10.63
CA ASP A 117 3.31 -6.46 10.89
C ASP A 117 4.07 -7.05 12.09
N GLU A 118 3.32 -7.44 13.13
CA GLU A 118 3.89 -7.96 14.37
C GLU A 118 4.56 -9.34 14.20
N ARG A 119 4.31 -10.03 13.07
CA ARG A 119 4.88 -11.36 12.84
C ARG A 119 6.40 -11.28 12.60
N PRO A 120 7.23 -12.05 13.33
CA PRO A 120 8.69 -11.97 13.21
C PRO A 120 9.25 -12.21 11.80
N ASN A 121 8.56 -13.00 10.98
CA ASN A 121 8.95 -13.33 9.61
C ASN A 121 8.38 -12.35 8.56
N LYS A 122 7.76 -11.25 8.98
CA LYS A 122 7.13 -10.24 8.13
C LYS A 122 7.74 -8.85 8.28
N LYS A 123 8.99 -8.75 8.74
CA LYS A 123 9.72 -7.47 8.83
C LYS A 123 9.62 -6.66 7.55
N GLY A 124 9.25 -5.39 7.69
CA GLY A 124 9.03 -4.48 6.56
C GLY A 124 7.70 -4.63 5.84
N HIS A 125 6.82 -5.55 6.24
CA HIS A 125 5.43 -5.52 5.85
C HIS A 125 4.68 -4.58 6.80
N TYR A 126 3.90 -3.66 6.25
CA TYR A 126 3.12 -2.69 7.00
C TYR A 126 1.66 -2.77 6.59
N PHE A 127 0.77 -2.56 7.55
CA PHE A 127 -0.65 -2.34 7.34
C PHE A 127 -0.94 -0.86 7.42
N LEU A 128 -1.63 -0.32 6.42
CA LEU A 128 -2.31 0.97 6.53
C LEU A 128 -3.67 0.72 7.20
N THR A 129 -3.76 1.03 8.49
CA THR A 129 -4.88 0.70 9.38
C THR A 129 -5.76 1.93 9.66
N VAL A 130 -6.90 1.70 10.34
CA VAL A 130 -7.72 2.78 10.92
C VAL A 130 -7.50 2.84 12.43
N LYS A 131 -7.33 4.06 12.97
CA LYS A 131 -7.02 4.32 14.39
C LYS A 131 -8.24 4.32 15.29
N ARG A 132 -9.41 4.57 14.69
CA ARG A 132 -10.71 4.64 15.36
C ARG A 132 -11.79 4.10 14.44
N GLN A 133 -12.96 3.83 15.01
CA GLN A 133 -14.11 3.45 14.21
C GLN A 133 -14.47 4.58 13.24
N ILE A 134 -14.57 4.26 11.95
CA ILE A 134 -14.99 5.18 10.89
C ILE A 134 -16.01 4.50 9.98
N THR A 135 -16.77 5.29 9.21
CA THR A 135 -17.68 4.71 8.21
C THR A 135 -16.89 4.12 7.04
N ILE A 136 -17.44 3.12 6.35
CA ILE A 136 -16.85 2.61 5.09
C ILE A 136 -16.66 3.75 4.09
N TYR A 137 -17.62 4.67 3.99
CA TYR A 137 -17.53 5.82 3.11
C TYR A 137 -16.29 6.68 3.43
N LYS A 138 -16.03 6.95 4.71
CA LYS A 138 -14.85 7.70 5.16
C LYS A 138 -13.56 6.95 4.81
N LEU A 139 -13.48 5.64 5.06
CA LEU A 139 -12.32 4.83 4.67
C LEU A 139 -12.06 4.90 3.16
N VAL A 140 -13.10 4.74 2.33
CA VAL A 140 -12.96 4.81 0.86
C VAL A 140 -12.43 6.17 0.41
N ASN A 141 -12.93 7.26 0.99
CA ASN A 141 -12.45 8.61 0.68
C ASN A 141 -11.00 8.82 1.12
N ASN A 142 -10.63 8.36 2.31
CA ASN A 142 -9.25 8.42 2.79
C ASN A 142 -8.31 7.62 1.88
N LEU A 143 -8.70 6.42 1.44
CA LEU A 143 -7.89 5.60 0.54
C LEU A 143 -7.73 6.20 -0.85
N LYS A 144 -8.76 6.91 -1.37
CA LYS A 144 -8.64 7.70 -2.60
C LYS A 144 -7.69 8.88 -2.40
N TRP A 145 -7.85 9.61 -1.31
CA TRP A 145 -6.98 10.73 -0.97
C TRP A 145 -5.51 10.33 -0.85
N ILE A 146 -5.23 9.14 -0.30
CA ILE A 146 -3.90 8.55 -0.26
C ILE A 146 -3.44 8.17 -1.67
N ALA A 147 -4.29 7.49 -2.45
CA ALA A 147 -3.99 7.10 -3.84
C ALA A 147 -3.57 8.29 -4.70
N ASP A 148 -4.25 9.43 -4.56
CA ASP A 148 -3.94 10.67 -5.28
C ASP A 148 -2.55 11.25 -4.97
N ARG A 149 -1.98 10.88 -3.80
CA ARG A 149 -0.64 11.29 -3.36
C ARG A 149 0.43 10.24 -3.64
N MET A 150 0.04 9.05 -4.12
CA MET A 150 1.01 8.03 -4.46
C MET A 150 1.70 8.36 -5.78
N THR A 151 3.02 8.27 -5.80
CA THR A 151 3.78 8.27 -7.05
C THR A 151 3.86 6.85 -7.59
N VAL A 152 3.95 6.70 -8.91
CA VAL A 152 4.01 5.41 -9.59
C VAL A 152 5.34 5.21 -10.30
N ILE A 153 5.94 4.04 -10.09
CA ILE A 153 7.10 3.57 -10.84
C ILE A 153 6.59 2.48 -11.80
N ARG A 154 6.78 2.71 -13.10
CA ARG A 154 6.39 1.77 -14.16
C ARG A 154 7.61 0.98 -14.62
N ASN A 155 7.36 -0.22 -15.16
CA ASN A 155 8.36 -1.08 -15.77
C ASN A 155 9.48 -1.50 -14.79
N VAL A 156 9.09 -1.80 -13.55
CA VAL A 156 10.02 -2.11 -12.45
C VAL A 156 10.63 -3.51 -12.59
N GLU A 157 10.12 -4.35 -13.49
CA GLU A 157 10.63 -5.69 -13.76
C GLU A 157 12.13 -5.74 -14.11
N LYS A 158 12.70 -4.64 -14.61
CA LYS A 158 14.14 -4.57 -14.91
C LYS A 158 15.01 -4.40 -13.66
N ALA A 159 14.41 -4.00 -12.54
CA ALA A 159 15.11 -3.70 -11.29
C ALA A 159 14.83 -4.72 -10.17
N LEU A 160 13.66 -5.40 -10.16
CA LEU A 160 13.20 -6.32 -9.10
C LEU A 160 13.50 -7.80 -9.40
#